data_AF-W7AWL3-F1
#
_entry.id   AF-W7AWL3-F1
#
_cell.length_a   1.000
_cell.length_b   1.000
_cell.length_c   1.000
_cell.angle_alpha   90.00
_cell.angle_beta   90.00
_cell.angle_gamma   90.00
#
_symmetry.space_group_name_H-M   'P 1'
#
loop_
_entity.id
_entity.type
_entity.pdbx_description
1 polymer ?
#
loop_
_entity_poly.entity_id
_entity_poly.type
_entity_poly.pdbx_seq_one_letter_code
_entity_poly.pdbx_strand_id
1 'polypeptide(L)'
;MVKKSKLITFFLIVAIIFGVVIGTTKMVLDKINLGLDLQGGFEVLYQVEPASGKGKVTKETLTDTVSALDRRINSIGVAEPVITIEGNNRIRVQLAGVTDQNQARKMLSTTAELSFRDAKDKLMLDGSDLVPGGAKQAFTDTNQPIVTLKLKSADKFAKVTKDILGEAPNNQLVIWLDWKKGQKYEEEKTKKRSSLLVRTKCQQSD
;
A
#
# COMPACT_ATOMS: atom_id res chain seq x y z
N MET A 1 -32.35 -58.00 -32.59
CA MET A 1 -32.30 -56.78 -33.44
C MET A 1 -32.81 -55.59 -32.65
N VAL A 2 -31.96 -54.58 -32.40
CA VAL A 2 -32.40 -53.33 -31.76
C VAL A 2 -33.24 -52.54 -32.78
N LYS A 3 -34.45 -52.09 -32.39
CA LYS A 3 -35.31 -51.28 -33.27
C LYS A 3 -34.61 -49.95 -33.58
N LYS A 4 -34.59 -49.54 -34.86
CA LYS A 4 -33.96 -48.28 -35.33
C LYS A 4 -34.41 -47.04 -34.52
N SER A 5 -35.65 -47.03 -34.01
CA SER A 5 -36.14 -45.95 -33.14
C SER A 5 -35.37 -45.83 -31.82
N LYS A 6 -34.99 -46.96 -31.18
CA LYS A 6 -34.20 -46.95 -29.95
C LYS A 6 -32.78 -46.40 -30.19
N LEU A 7 -32.22 -46.66 -31.38
CA LEU A 7 -30.92 -46.13 -31.78
C LEU A 7 -30.98 -44.61 -31.97
N ILE A 8 -32.02 -44.11 -32.65
CA ILE A 8 -32.22 -42.67 -32.86
C ILE A 8 -32.43 -41.95 -31.52
N THR A 9 -33.29 -42.49 -30.64
CA THR A 9 -33.52 -41.91 -29.31
C THR A 9 -32.23 -41.87 -28.48
N PHE A 10 -31.40 -42.91 -28.56
CA PHE A 10 -30.10 -42.94 -27.89
C PHE A 10 -29.17 -41.82 -28.36
N PHE A 11 -29.01 -41.64 -29.69
CA PHE A 11 -28.17 -40.56 -30.22
C PHE A 11 -28.71 -39.16 -29.89
N LEU A 12 -30.03 -38.99 -29.83
CA LEU A 12 -30.66 -37.72 -29.45
C LEU A 12 -30.38 -37.36 -27.99
N ILE A 13 -30.48 -38.34 -27.08
CA ILE A 13 -30.13 -38.16 -25.68
C ILE A 13 -28.65 -37.82 -25.52
N VAL A 14 -27.76 -38.52 -26.24
CA VAL A 14 -26.32 -38.23 -26.22
C VAL A 14 -26.02 -36.81 -26.72
N ALA A 15 -26.68 -36.37 -27.79
CA ALA A 15 -26.51 -35.00 -28.32
C ALA A 15 -26.98 -33.93 -27.32
N ILE A 16 -28.09 -34.17 -26.62
CA ILE A 16 -28.59 -33.26 -25.57
C ILE A 16 -27.59 -33.19 -24.40
N ILE A 17 -27.08 -34.32 -23.94
CA ILE A 17 -26.08 -34.37 -22.86
C ILE A 17 -24.82 -33.59 -23.28
N PHE A 18 -24.32 -33.82 -24.50
CA PHE A 18 -23.17 -33.06 -25.02
C PHE A 18 -23.44 -31.56 -25.10
N GLY A 19 -24.64 -31.16 -25.54
CA GLY A 19 -25.04 -29.75 -25.58
C GLY A 19 -25.04 -29.09 -24.20
N VAL A 20 -25.54 -29.79 -23.18
CA VAL A 20 -25.53 -29.32 -21.78
C VAL A 20 -24.10 -29.22 -21.24
N VAL A 21 -23.26 -30.24 -21.51
CA VAL A 21 -21.86 -30.25 -21.06
C VAL A 21 -21.06 -29.10 -21.71
N ILE A 22 -21.19 -28.89 -23.02
CA ILE A 22 -20.53 -27.79 -23.74
C ILE A 22 -21.04 -26.43 -23.25
N GLY A 23 -22.35 -26.28 -23.01
CA GLY A 23 -22.93 -25.04 -22.51
C GLY A 23 -22.50 -24.67 -21.10
N THR A 24 -22.35 -25.65 -20.22
CA THR A 24 -21.99 -25.45 -18.81
C THR A 24 -20.50 -25.32 -18.57
N THR A 25 -19.66 -26.00 -19.36
CA THR A 25 -18.18 -25.96 -19.19
C THR A 25 -17.60 -24.56 -19.28
N LYS A 26 -18.02 -23.72 -20.23
CA LYS A 26 -17.56 -22.33 -20.31
C LYS A 26 -17.89 -21.52 -19.05
N MET A 27 -19.11 -21.68 -18.53
CA MET A 27 -19.57 -20.96 -17.35
C MET A 27 -18.84 -21.38 -16.07
N VAL A 28 -18.40 -22.64 -15.98
CA VAL A 28 -17.66 -23.16 -14.82
C VAL A 28 -16.19 -22.74 -14.87
N LEU A 29 -15.56 -22.81 -16.04
CA LEU A 29 -14.14 -22.47 -16.20
C LEU A 29 -13.85 -20.99 -15.91
N ASP A 30 -14.74 -20.08 -16.31
CA ASP A 30 -14.56 -18.63 -16.06
C ASP A 30 -14.74 -18.24 -14.58
N LYS A 31 -15.28 -19.13 -13.73
CA LYS A 31 -15.51 -18.88 -12.29
C LYS A 31 -14.47 -19.53 -11.37
N ILE A 32 -13.47 -20.23 -11.92
CA ILE A 32 -12.41 -20.84 -11.11
C ILE A 32 -11.29 -19.82 -10.93
N ASN A 33 -11.02 -19.45 -9.68
CA ASN A 33 -9.85 -18.63 -9.34
C ASN A 33 -8.58 -19.44 -9.57
N LEU A 34 -7.73 -18.97 -10.47
CA LEU A 34 -6.48 -19.64 -10.81
C LEU A 34 -5.37 -19.14 -9.86
N GLY A 35 -4.60 -20.07 -9.29
CA GLY A 35 -3.46 -19.71 -8.44
C GLY A 35 -2.29 -19.10 -9.24
N LEU A 36 -1.28 -18.62 -8.52
CA LEU A 36 -0.06 -18.02 -9.10
C LEU A 36 0.61 -18.88 -10.19
N ASP A 37 0.61 -20.20 -10.01
CA ASP A 37 1.24 -21.15 -10.94
C ASP A 37 0.45 -21.31 -12.26
N LEU A 38 -0.87 -21.13 -12.21
CA LEU A 38 -1.76 -21.32 -13.38
C LEU A 38 -2.11 -20.00 -14.07
N GLN A 39 -2.27 -18.91 -13.31
CA GLN A 39 -2.62 -17.58 -13.84
C GLN A 39 -1.37 -16.71 -14.09
N GLY A 40 -0.22 -17.11 -13.57
CA GLY A 40 0.93 -16.23 -13.42
C GLY A 40 0.68 -15.13 -12.35
N GLY A 41 1.74 -14.38 -12.03
CA GLY A 41 1.66 -13.32 -11.03
C GLY A 41 3.02 -12.91 -10.47
N PHE A 42 3.02 -12.44 -9.22
CA PHE A 42 4.18 -11.84 -8.58
C PHE A 42 4.30 -12.27 -7.12
N GLU A 43 5.52 -12.64 -6.71
CA GLU A 43 5.83 -13.02 -5.33
C GLU A 43 7.00 -12.18 -4.80
N VAL A 44 6.88 -11.72 -3.54
CA VAL A 44 7.92 -10.98 -2.82
C VAL A 44 8.06 -11.51 -1.41
N LEU A 45 9.30 -11.68 -0.99
CA LEU A 45 9.64 -11.94 0.40
C LEU A 45 10.25 -10.68 1.01
N TYR A 46 9.55 -10.09 1.96
CA TYR A 46 10.00 -8.94 2.73
C TYR A 46 10.76 -9.40 3.97
N GLN A 47 11.80 -8.65 4.33
CA GLN A 47 12.41 -8.69 5.64
C GLN A 47 12.08 -7.41 6.39
N VAL A 48 11.41 -7.54 7.53
CA VAL A 48 10.97 -6.42 8.36
C VAL A 48 12.09 -6.01 9.29
N GLU A 49 12.41 -4.72 9.26
CA GLU A 49 13.40 -4.10 10.14
C GLU A 49 12.72 -3.04 11.02
N PRO A 50 13.19 -2.81 12.26
CA PRO A 50 12.65 -1.76 13.12
C PRO A 50 12.90 -0.37 12.51
N ALA A 51 11.90 0.52 12.56
CA ALA A 51 12.00 1.87 12.00
C ALA A 51 13.18 2.69 12.54
N SER A 52 13.54 2.54 13.81
CA SER A 52 14.64 3.28 14.44
C SER A 52 16.00 2.57 14.33
N GLY A 53 16.09 1.44 13.60
CA GLY A 53 17.27 0.57 13.53
C GLY A 53 17.67 -0.09 14.86
N LYS A 54 16.95 0.24 15.95
CA LYS A 54 17.17 -0.23 17.31
C LYS A 54 15.84 -0.74 17.85
N GLY A 55 15.77 -2.04 18.13
CA GLY A 55 14.56 -2.68 18.65
C GLY A 55 14.43 -4.13 18.20
N LYS A 56 13.46 -4.84 18.77
CA LYS A 56 13.08 -6.18 18.31
C LYS A 56 11.84 -6.04 17.42
N VAL A 57 11.81 -6.81 16.33
CA VAL A 57 10.57 -6.98 15.56
C VAL A 57 9.59 -7.76 16.42
N THR A 58 8.47 -7.13 16.76
CA THR A 58 7.41 -7.77 17.56
C THR A 58 6.34 -8.34 16.64
N LYS A 59 5.55 -9.28 17.16
CA LYS A 59 4.40 -9.84 16.42
C LYS A 59 3.39 -8.74 16.03
N GLU A 60 3.19 -7.75 16.90
CA GLU A 60 2.32 -6.60 16.63
C GLU A 60 2.84 -5.77 15.45
N THR A 61 4.15 -5.48 15.42
CA THR A 61 4.78 -4.78 14.27
C THR A 61 4.61 -5.56 12.97
N LEU A 62 4.71 -6.89 13.00
CA LEU A 62 4.46 -7.72 11.81
C LEU A 62 3.00 -7.64 11.36
N THR A 63 2.05 -7.73 12.29
CA THR A 63 0.61 -7.63 11.99
C THR A 63 0.23 -6.25 11.42
N ASP A 64 0.79 -5.17 11.96
CA ASP A 64 0.61 -3.82 11.44
C ASP A 64 1.19 -3.68 10.03
N THR A 65 2.37 -4.27 9.80
CA THR A 65 3.03 -4.27 8.49
C THR A 65 2.19 -5.05 7.46
N VAL A 66 1.67 -6.22 7.83
CA VAL A 66 0.73 -6.98 7.00
C VAL A 66 -0.50 -6.14 6.65
N SER A 67 -1.08 -5.46 7.63
CA SER A 67 -2.25 -4.59 7.43
C SER A 67 -1.96 -3.42 6.50
N ALA A 68 -0.75 -2.84 6.57
CA ALA A 68 -0.31 -1.78 5.67
C ALA A 68 -0.10 -2.29 4.24
N LEU A 69 0.53 -3.46 4.08
CA LEU A 69 0.72 -4.12 2.78
C LEU A 69 -0.63 -4.47 2.14
N ASP A 70 -1.58 -5.00 2.90
CA ASP A 70 -2.92 -5.33 2.44
C ASP A 70 -3.64 -4.11 1.85
N ARG A 71 -3.71 -3.01 2.61
CA ARG A 71 -4.30 -1.73 2.13
C ARG A 71 -3.65 -1.24 0.85
N ARG A 72 -2.34 -1.42 0.73
CA ARG A 72 -1.59 -1.01 -0.45
C ARG A 72 -1.90 -1.87 -1.66
N ILE A 73 -2.00 -3.19 -1.49
CA ILE A 73 -2.34 -4.11 -2.56
C ILE A 73 -3.77 -3.88 -3.05
N ASN A 74 -4.70 -3.63 -2.14
CA ASN A 74 -6.08 -3.29 -2.47
C ASN A 74 -6.16 -2.04 -3.36
N SER A 75 -5.24 -1.08 -3.21
CA SER A 75 -5.17 0.10 -4.08
C SER A 75 -4.74 -0.19 -5.53
N ILE A 76 -4.10 -1.33 -5.78
CA ILE A 76 -3.64 -1.76 -7.10
C ILE A 76 -4.74 -2.56 -7.83
N GLY A 77 -5.82 -2.93 -7.13
CA GLY A 77 -6.96 -3.65 -7.71
C GLY A 77 -6.72 -5.15 -7.90
N VAL A 78 -5.82 -5.74 -7.10
CA VAL A 78 -5.62 -7.20 -7.09
C VAL A 78 -6.72 -7.83 -6.25
N ALA A 79 -7.42 -8.82 -6.81
CA ALA A 79 -8.62 -9.38 -6.20
C ALA A 79 -8.35 -10.13 -4.89
N GLU A 80 -7.24 -10.87 -4.77
CA GLU A 80 -6.99 -11.75 -3.62
C GLU A 80 -5.47 -11.93 -3.36
N PRO A 81 -4.82 -11.07 -2.57
CA PRO A 81 -3.44 -11.31 -2.14
C PRO A 81 -3.34 -12.36 -1.04
N VAL A 82 -2.32 -13.21 -1.13
CA VAL A 82 -1.92 -14.08 -0.01
C VAL A 82 -0.74 -13.44 0.70
N ILE A 83 -0.96 -13.00 1.95
CA ILE A 83 0.06 -12.40 2.80
C ILE A 83 0.30 -13.30 4.01
N THR A 84 1.51 -13.83 4.12
CA THR A 84 1.88 -14.79 5.17
C THR A 84 3.11 -14.30 5.92
N ILE A 85 3.05 -14.33 7.26
CA ILE A 85 4.22 -14.08 8.10
C ILE A 85 5.05 -15.36 8.17
N GLU A 86 6.33 -15.28 7.81
CA GLU A 86 7.27 -16.39 7.84
C GLU A 86 8.35 -16.20 8.90
N GLY A 87 8.51 -17.20 9.77
CA GLY A 87 9.48 -17.16 10.86
C GLY A 87 9.22 -15.98 11.80
N ASN A 88 10.29 -15.23 12.11
CA ASN A 88 10.26 -14.19 13.14
C ASN A 88 10.26 -12.75 12.59
N ASN A 89 10.61 -12.55 11.32
CA ASN A 89 10.77 -11.20 10.75
C ASN A 89 10.55 -11.11 9.24
N ARG A 90 9.93 -12.12 8.61
CA ARG A 90 9.68 -12.12 7.16
C ARG A 90 8.19 -12.10 6.85
N ILE A 91 7.83 -11.47 5.75
CA ILE A 91 6.47 -11.45 5.23
C ILE A 91 6.52 -11.84 3.76
N ARG A 92 5.87 -12.94 3.40
CA ARG A 92 5.67 -13.36 2.03
C ARG A 92 4.38 -12.75 1.51
N VAL A 93 4.46 -12.11 0.35
CA VAL A 93 3.31 -11.56 -0.38
C VAL A 93 3.24 -12.21 -1.75
N GLN A 94 2.09 -12.80 -2.06
CA GLN A 94 1.81 -13.42 -3.36
C GLN A 94 0.59 -12.75 -3.98
N LEU A 95 0.76 -12.26 -5.21
CA LEU A 95 -0.26 -11.60 -6.00
C LEU A 95 -0.52 -12.42 -7.26
N ALA A 96 -1.66 -13.11 -7.32
CA ALA A 96 -2.11 -13.78 -8.55
C ALA A 96 -2.84 -12.79 -9.47
N GLY A 97 -2.74 -13.00 -10.79
CA GLY A 97 -3.55 -12.25 -11.75
C GLY A 97 -3.28 -10.75 -11.85
N VAL A 98 -2.09 -10.29 -11.44
CA VAL A 98 -1.73 -8.87 -11.54
C VAL A 98 -1.48 -8.47 -13.00
N THR A 99 -2.20 -7.44 -13.47
CA THR A 99 -2.12 -6.99 -14.88
C THR A 99 -0.77 -6.34 -15.22
N ASP A 100 -0.20 -5.56 -14.30
CA ASP A 100 1.12 -4.93 -14.45
C ASP A 100 2.02 -5.27 -13.25
N GLN A 101 2.88 -6.27 -13.44
CA GLN A 101 3.84 -6.71 -12.45
C GLN A 101 4.88 -5.63 -12.11
N ASN A 102 5.25 -4.77 -13.06
CA ASN A 102 6.26 -3.73 -12.84
C ASN A 102 5.68 -2.60 -11.99
N GLN A 103 4.44 -2.21 -12.24
CA GLN A 103 3.72 -1.25 -11.39
C GLN A 103 3.51 -1.82 -9.99
N ALA A 104 3.08 -3.07 -9.88
CA ALA A 104 2.89 -3.74 -8.59
C ALA A 104 4.21 -3.80 -7.81
N ARG A 105 5.30 -4.25 -8.45
CA ARG A 105 6.65 -4.24 -7.86
C ARG A 105 7.05 -2.84 -7.42
N LYS A 106 6.91 -1.83 -8.29
CA LYS A 106 7.31 -0.45 -7.97
C LYS A 106 6.56 0.07 -6.75
N MET A 107 5.25 -0.15 -6.68
CA MET A 107 4.49 0.21 -5.49
C MET A 107 5.04 -0.58 -4.30
N LEU A 108 4.97 -1.89 -4.34
CA LEU A 108 5.39 -2.77 -3.25
C LEU A 108 6.85 -2.60 -2.78
N SER A 109 7.74 -2.05 -3.61
CA SER A 109 9.15 -1.77 -3.26
C SER A 109 9.39 -0.44 -2.56
N THR A 110 8.46 0.52 -2.54
CA THR A 110 8.70 1.78 -1.79
C THR A 110 8.31 1.63 -0.32
N THR A 111 9.09 2.19 0.59
CA THR A 111 8.82 2.07 2.04
C THR A 111 7.85 3.14 2.52
N ALA A 112 7.68 4.25 1.76
CA ALA A 112 6.84 5.39 2.12
C ALA A 112 7.28 6.01 3.45
N GLU A 113 8.58 6.31 3.58
CA GLU A 113 9.16 6.91 4.78
C GLU A 113 8.74 8.38 4.89
N LEU A 114 8.01 8.71 5.96
CA LEU A 114 7.60 10.07 6.24
C LEU A 114 8.66 10.77 7.10
N SER A 115 9.15 11.93 6.64
CA SER A 115 10.04 12.78 7.43
C SER A 115 9.57 14.23 7.47
N PHE A 116 9.72 14.85 8.63
CA PHE A 116 9.39 16.23 8.88
C PHE A 116 10.69 16.99 9.05
N ARG A 117 10.93 17.95 8.18
CA ARG A 117 12.17 18.71 8.10
C ARG A 117 11.90 20.21 8.17
N ASP A 118 12.88 20.98 8.57
CA ASP A 118 12.83 22.43 8.38
C ASP A 118 13.14 22.80 6.91
N ALA A 119 13.10 24.10 6.61
CA ALA A 119 13.46 24.63 5.29
C ALA A 119 14.94 24.46 4.92
N LYS A 120 15.81 24.07 5.87
CA LYS A 120 17.23 23.76 5.68
C LYS A 120 17.49 22.25 5.58
N ASP A 121 16.43 21.47 5.38
CA ASP A 121 16.44 20.01 5.26
C ASP A 121 16.91 19.26 6.53
N LYS A 122 16.94 19.91 7.69
CA LYS A 122 17.25 19.25 8.97
C LYS A 122 16.08 18.40 9.43
N LEU A 123 16.34 17.15 9.78
CA LEU A 123 15.33 16.24 10.33
C LEU A 123 14.87 16.72 11.71
N MET A 124 13.56 16.90 11.87
CA MET A 124 12.93 17.35 13.11
C MET A 124 12.05 16.25 13.74
N LEU A 125 11.25 15.58 12.93
CA LEU A 125 10.44 14.41 13.30
C LEU A 125 10.43 13.41 12.15
N ASP A 126 10.06 12.18 12.45
CA ASP A 126 9.88 11.13 11.45
C ASP A 126 8.64 10.28 11.75
N GLY A 127 8.41 9.26 10.92
CA GLY A 127 7.30 8.31 11.12
C GLY A 127 7.34 7.57 12.46
N SER A 128 8.48 7.45 13.13
CA SER A 128 8.58 6.80 14.44
C SER A 128 7.94 7.61 15.57
N ASP A 129 7.76 8.92 15.37
CA ASP A 129 7.05 9.82 16.30
C ASP A 129 5.52 9.78 16.15
N LEU A 130 5.02 9.08 15.13
CA LEU A 130 3.60 8.91 14.89
C LEU A 130 3.07 7.65 15.59
N VAL A 131 1.79 7.68 15.94
CA VAL A 131 1.08 6.49 16.41
C VAL A 131 0.86 5.56 15.20
N PRO A 132 1.33 4.30 15.26
CA PRO A 132 1.06 3.32 14.20
C PRO A 132 -0.43 3.20 13.90
N GLY A 133 -0.81 3.19 12.62
CA GLY A 133 -2.22 3.15 12.20
C GLY A 133 -3.06 4.38 12.58
N GLY A 134 -2.46 5.42 13.18
CA GLY A 134 -3.16 6.62 13.64
C GLY A 134 -3.52 7.61 12.53
N ALA A 135 -3.08 7.37 11.30
CA ALA A 135 -3.39 8.21 10.14
C ALA A 135 -4.81 7.94 9.61
N LYS A 136 -5.55 9.01 9.29
CA LYS A 136 -6.91 8.93 8.74
C LYS A 136 -7.09 9.92 7.59
N GLN A 137 -7.85 9.52 6.58
CA GLN A 137 -8.37 10.44 5.59
C GLN A 137 -9.52 11.24 6.23
N ALA A 138 -9.51 12.54 6.01
CA ALA A 138 -10.59 13.45 6.39
C ALA A 138 -10.81 14.44 5.24
N PHE A 139 -11.84 15.27 5.37
CA PHE A 139 -12.11 16.37 4.45
C PHE A 139 -12.17 17.67 5.24
N THR A 140 -11.71 18.76 4.64
CA THR A 140 -11.93 20.11 5.17
C THR A 140 -13.40 20.49 5.03
N ASP A 141 -13.79 21.60 5.66
CA ASP A 141 -15.13 22.20 5.49
C ASP A 141 -15.41 22.59 4.03
N THR A 142 -14.36 22.81 3.23
CA THR A 142 -14.41 23.06 1.79
C THR A 142 -14.38 21.78 0.94
N ASN A 143 -14.62 20.62 1.55
CA ASN A 143 -14.59 19.29 0.93
C ASN A 143 -13.25 18.94 0.27
N GLN A 144 -12.14 19.49 0.76
CA GLN A 144 -10.80 19.16 0.25
C GLN A 144 -10.25 17.96 1.03
N PRO A 145 -9.72 16.93 0.36
CA PRO A 145 -9.18 15.76 1.03
C PRO A 145 -7.91 16.12 1.80
N ILE A 146 -7.84 15.70 3.06
CA ILE A 146 -6.69 15.87 3.95
C ILE A 146 -6.35 14.55 4.64
N VAL A 147 -5.11 14.45 5.12
CA VAL A 147 -4.65 13.33 5.94
C VAL A 147 -4.36 13.84 7.35
N THR A 148 -5.12 13.35 8.32
CA THR A 148 -4.89 13.62 9.74
C THR A 148 -3.87 12.64 10.29
N LEU A 149 -2.84 13.14 10.97
CA LEU A 149 -1.80 12.33 11.61
C LEU A 149 -1.92 12.42 13.12
N LYS A 150 -1.82 11.27 13.80
CA LYS A 150 -1.79 11.21 15.28
C LYS A 150 -0.35 11.04 15.74
N LEU A 151 0.15 12.00 16.53
CA LEU A 151 1.49 11.94 17.13
C LEU A 151 1.48 11.18 18.46
N LYS A 152 2.61 10.55 18.79
CA LYS A 152 2.82 9.91 20.10
C LYS A 152 2.99 10.93 21.23
N SER A 153 3.61 12.09 20.95
CA SER A 153 3.87 13.14 21.93
C SER A 153 3.55 14.52 21.35
N ALA A 154 2.57 15.18 21.96
CA ALA A 154 2.26 16.57 21.65
C ALA A 154 3.41 17.51 22.06
N ASP A 155 4.10 17.21 23.17
CA ASP A 155 5.21 18.04 23.67
C ASP A 155 6.41 18.04 22.71
N LYS A 156 6.74 16.90 22.10
CA LYS A 156 7.81 16.81 21.11
C LYS A 156 7.47 17.67 19.88
N PHE A 157 6.23 17.59 19.42
CA PHE A 157 5.75 18.42 18.31
C PHE A 157 5.80 19.91 18.65
N ALA A 158 5.33 20.30 19.84
CA ALA A 158 5.34 21.68 20.30
C ALA A 158 6.76 22.25 20.43
N LYS A 159 7.76 21.44 20.82
CA LYS A 159 9.17 21.86 20.83
C LYS A 159 9.68 22.10 19.41
N VAL A 160 9.44 21.15 18.51
CA VAL A 160 9.86 21.25 17.10
C VAL A 160 9.27 22.49 16.42
N THR A 161 7.98 22.77 16.62
CA THR A 161 7.35 23.96 16.01
C THR A 161 7.86 25.26 16.61
N LYS A 162 8.19 25.29 17.91
CA LYS A 162 8.85 26.45 18.55
C LYS A 162 10.26 26.68 18.01
N ASP A 163 11.04 25.62 17.83
CA ASP A 163 12.40 25.71 17.27
C ASP A 163 12.35 26.30 15.86
N ILE A 164 11.45 25.79 15.00
CA ILE A 164 11.27 26.28 13.62
C ILE A 164 10.77 27.74 13.60
N LEU A 165 9.92 28.13 14.55
CA LEU A 165 9.44 29.51 14.64
C LEU A 165 10.61 30.50 14.85
N GLY A 166 11.64 30.10 15.60
CA GLY A 166 12.86 30.88 15.82
C GLY A 166 13.76 31.02 14.59
N GLU A 167 13.55 30.24 13.54
CA GLU A 167 14.38 30.24 12.33
C GLU A 167 13.92 31.23 11.24
N ALA A 168 13.20 32.28 11.62
CA ALA A 168 12.78 33.34 10.69
C ALA A 168 13.99 33.89 9.89
N PRO A 169 13.86 34.06 8.55
CA PRO A 169 12.64 33.99 7.73
C PRO A 169 12.23 32.58 7.25
N ASN A 170 12.99 31.54 7.58
CA ASN A 170 12.86 30.18 7.04
C ASN A 170 12.05 29.25 7.98
N ASN A 171 10.97 29.76 8.56
CA ASN A 171 10.13 29.09 9.55
C ASN A 171 9.09 28.12 8.96
N GLN A 172 9.51 27.26 8.02
CA GLN A 172 8.63 26.31 7.35
C GLN A 172 8.88 24.90 7.86
N LEU A 173 7.80 24.24 8.27
CA LEU A 173 7.79 22.80 8.48
C LEU A 173 7.44 22.14 7.15
N VAL A 174 8.33 21.27 6.69
CA VAL A 174 8.27 20.62 5.39
C VAL A 174 8.09 19.11 5.60
N ILE A 175 7.07 18.54 4.99
CA ILE A 175 6.78 17.11 5.09
C ILE A 175 7.20 16.42 3.80
N TRP A 176 8.09 15.44 3.92
CA TRP A 176 8.66 14.67 2.83
C TRP A 176 8.20 13.22 2.87
N LEU A 177 7.99 12.64 1.69
CA LEU A 177 7.84 11.20 1.48
C LEU A 177 9.07 10.64 0.76
N ASP A 178 9.73 9.64 1.36
CA ASP A 178 10.93 8.98 0.85
C ASP A 178 12.09 9.97 0.53
N TRP A 179 12.39 10.88 1.47
CA TRP A 179 13.49 11.85 1.31
C TRP A 179 14.84 11.15 1.13
N LYS A 180 15.64 11.61 0.17
CA LYS A 180 16.98 11.09 -0.12
C LYS A 180 18.06 12.11 0.18
N LYS A 181 19.21 11.64 0.67
CA LYS A 181 20.38 12.47 0.94
C LYS A 181 20.81 13.21 -0.33
N GLY A 182 20.82 14.55 -0.26
CA GLY A 182 21.13 15.44 -1.38
C GLY A 182 19.90 16.14 -1.99
N GLN A 183 18.69 15.71 -1.66
CA GLN A 183 17.48 16.47 -2.01
C GLN A 183 17.36 17.70 -1.12
N LYS A 184 17.22 18.86 -1.75
CA LYS A 184 17.03 20.14 -1.07
C LYS A 184 15.63 20.66 -1.27
N TYR A 185 15.05 21.20 -0.20
CA TYR A 185 13.75 21.84 -0.23
C TYR A 185 13.66 22.94 -1.31
N GLU A 186 14.70 23.76 -1.42
CA GLU A 186 14.77 24.88 -2.36
C GLU A 186 14.66 24.47 -3.84
N GLU A 187 15.16 23.29 -4.19
CA GLU A 187 15.12 22.75 -5.55
C GLU A 187 13.82 22.00 -5.84
N GLU A 188 13.24 21.38 -4.81
CA GLU A 188 12.05 20.54 -4.91
C GLU A 188 10.75 21.36 -4.91
N LYS A 189 10.73 22.52 -4.25
CA LYS A 189 9.53 23.38 -4.16
C LYS A 189 8.99 23.90 -5.49
N THR A 190 9.82 23.91 -6.54
CA THR A 190 9.44 24.38 -7.89
C THR A 190 9.08 23.25 -8.85
N LYS A 191 9.29 21.99 -8.46
CA LYS A 191 9.04 20.84 -9.33
C LYS A 191 7.56 20.49 -9.38
N LYS A 192 7.07 20.17 -10.60
CA LYS A 192 5.68 19.75 -10.84
C LYS A 192 5.34 18.39 -10.22
N ARG A 193 6.33 17.51 -10.03
CA ARG A 193 6.25 16.26 -9.28
C ARG A 193 7.38 16.25 -8.26
N SER A 194 7.07 16.63 -7.04
CA SER A 194 8.02 16.68 -5.93
C SER A 194 7.74 15.56 -4.93
N SER A 195 8.76 15.14 -4.16
CA SER A 195 8.59 14.29 -2.97
C SER A 195 8.05 15.06 -1.75
N LEU A 196 7.81 16.35 -1.90
CA LEU A 196 7.14 17.21 -0.92
C LEU A 196 5.64 16.91 -0.88
N LEU A 197 5.12 16.63 0.32
CA LEU A 197 3.69 16.45 0.56
C LEU A 197 3.00 17.75 0.96
N VAL A 198 3.62 18.52 1.87
CA VAL A 198 3.03 19.73 2.45
C VAL A 198 4.15 20.72 2.81
N ARG A 199 3.86 22.01 2.65
CA ARG A 199 4.62 23.10 3.30
C ARG A 199 3.68 23.89 4.20
N THR A 200 4.05 24.09 5.45
CA THR A 200 3.28 24.92 6.38
C THR A 200 4.21 25.95 7.01
N LYS A 201 3.83 27.24 6.94
CA LYS A 201 4.52 28.27 7.72
C LYS A 201 4.08 28.13 9.18
N CYS A 202 5.05 28.02 10.08
CA CYS A 202 4.76 28.07 11.50
C CYS A 202 4.48 29.53 11.87
N GLN A 203 3.24 29.83 12.26
CA GLN A 203 2.84 31.11 12.82
C GLN A 203 2.46 30.89 14.28
N GLN A 204 2.72 31.90 15.10
CA GLN A 204 2.28 31.87 16.49
C GLN A 204 0.76 32.02 16.50
N SER A 205 0.07 31.13 17.21
CA SER A 205 -1.32 31.36 17.59
C SER A 205 -1.28 32.31 18.78
N ASP A 206 -1.89 33.48 18.62
CA ASP A 206 -2.19 34.38 19.74
C ASP A 206 -3.19 33.72 20.70
#